data_AF-K2G6L5-F1
#
_entry.id   AF-K2G6L5-F1
#
_cell.length_a   1.000
_cell.length_b   1.000
_cell.length_c   1.000
_cell.angle_alpha   90.00
_cell.angle_beta   90.00
_cell.angle_gamma   90.00
#
_symmetry.space_group_name_H-M   'P 1'
#
loop_
_entity.id
_entity.type
_entity.pdbx_description
1 polymer ?
#
loop_
_entity_poly.entity_id
_entity_poly.type
_entity_poly.pdbx_seq_one_letter_code
_entity_poly.pdbx_strand_id
1 'polypeptide(L)'
;MKTQNNALELDKDGQSGAQDFFLYLVTFLSLGFVAFGEGSILYGFINKFVADKESNLFPVFNQGSVKFGIAALVIAGPIFFIISRIITRRIAEKRIPLESTVRKWLTYIVLFFASATIIGDLITLVVNFLGGDFTASFLLKVLVVLSIAGGIFGYYFWDMRRTEVSSGINKIAMLACMIVVAVTFVAGFFIIDSPTVSRQKNIDQQTVNNLQMIDSSIQNYFSETGKLPQKLEDLQSTKFSVGTPTIKSITYKVQSAETYNLCGDFQRSSLIDESSQNEAFVNDWKHDGGTFCFNRIALKKVDVPQSVTK
;
A
#
# COMPACT_ATOMS: atom_id res chain seq x y z
N MET A 1 -37.15 6.76 49.12
CA MET A 1 -37.51 7.02 47.70
C MET A 1 -36.63 8.07 47.00
N LYS A 2 -36.19 9.17 47.63
CA LYS A 2 -35.29 10.16 47.00
C LYS A 2 -33.88 9.63 46.64
N THR A 3 -33.35 8.67 47.40
CA THR A 3 -31.99 8.13 47.21
C THR A 3 -31.88 7.12 46.06
N GLN A 4 -32.96 6.44 45.70
CA GLN A 4 -33.00 5.47 44.59
C GLN A 4 -33.08 6.16 43.22
N ASN A 5 -33.75 7.32 43.14
CA ASN A 5 -33.83 8.10 41.90
C ASN A 5 -32.48 8.73 41.53
N ASN A 6 -31.70 9.20 42.52
CA ASN A 6 -30.35 9.73 42.26
C ASN A 6 -29.37 8.65 41.77
N ALA A 7 -29.46 7.41 42.28
CA ALA A 7 -28.60 6.32 41.81
C ALA A 7 -28.94 5.87 40.38
N LEU A 8 -30.23 5.87 40.02
CA LEU A 8 -30.70 5.58 38.65
C LEU A 8 -30.41 6.70 37.64
N GLU A 9 -30.35 7.96 38.08
CA GLU A 9 -29.92 9.08 37.24
C GLU A 9 -28.39 9.13 37.07
N LEU A 10 -27.62 8.88 38.13
CA LEU A 10 -26.15 8.78 38.06
C LEU A 10 -25.66 7.62 37.18
N ASP A 11 -26.35 6.48 37.22
CA ASP A 11 -26.02 5.32 36.37
C ASP A 11 -26.40 5.57 34.89
N LYS A 12 -27.50 6.28 34.63
CA LYS A 12 -27.87 6.73 33.27
C LYS A 12 -26.91 7.77 32.69
N ASP A 13 -26.43 8.72 33.50
CA ASP A 13 -25.53 9.77 33.04
C ASP A 13 -24.12 9.21 32.77
N GLY A 14 -23.62 8.31 33.62
CA GLY A 14 -22.36 7.59 33.41
C GLY A 14 -22.39 6.64 32.20
N GLN A 15 -23.50 5.94 32.00
CA GLN A 15 -23.68 5.01 30.87
C GLN A 15 -23.89 5.75 29.53
N SER A 16 -24.60 6.89 29.53
CA SER A 16 -24.74 7.75 28.34
C SER A 16 -23.42 8.42 27.96
N GLY A 17 -22.65 8.92 28.93
CA GLY A 17 -21.36 9.56 28.68
C GLY A 17 -20.31 8.61 28.09
N ALA A 18 -20.23 7.37 28.61
CA ALA A 18 -19.32 6.36 28.08
C ALA A 18 -19.69 5.91 26.65
N GLN A 19 -20.98 5.75 26.37
CA GLN A 19 -21.46 5.41 25.02
C GLN A 19 -21.15 6.52 24.02
N ASP A 20 -21.37 7.78 24.40
CA ASP A 20 -21.08 8.93 23.54
C ASP A 20 -19.57 9.06 23.29
N PHE A 21 -18.75 8.89 24.33
CA PHE A 21 -17.29 8.83 24.18
C PHE A 21 -16.86 7.74 23.20
N PHE A 22 -17.42 6.54 23.32
CA PHE A 22 -17.13 5.46 22.39
C PHE A 22 -17.51 5.80 20.94
N LEU A 23 -18.69 6.36 20.70
CA LEU A 23 -19.12 6.75 19.35
C LEU A 23 -18.21 7.81 18.73
N TYR A 24 -17.83 8.83 19.51
CA TYR A 24 -16.89 9.84 19.05
C TYR A 24 -15.50 9.23 18.79
N LEU A 25 -15.00 8.36 19.67
CA LEU A 25 -13.70 7.68 19.49
C LEU A 25 -13.67 6.83 18.22
N VAL A 26 -14.72 6.06 17.96
CA VAL A 26 -14.85 5.28 16.72
C VAL A 26 -14.87 6.19 15.50
N THR A 27 -15.55 7.34 15.58
CA THR A 27 -15.57 8.32 14.49
C THR A 27 -14.17 8.90 14.24
N PHE A 28 -13.43 9.23 15.29
CA PHE A 28 -12.05 9.71 15.18
C PHE A 28 -11.12 8.67 14.54
N LEU A 29 -11.15 7.43 15.03
CA LEU A 29 -10.31 6.36 14.50
C LEU A 29 -10.65 6.04 13.04
N SER A 30 -11.93 5.91 12.72
CA SER A 30 -12.38 5.63 11.35
C SER A 30 -12.05 6.79 10.40
N LEU A 31 -12.20 8.04 10.83
CA LEU A 31 -11.77 9.22 10.06
C LEU A 31 -10.27 9.17 9.75
N GLY A 32 -9.44 8.81 10.74
CA GLY A 32 -8.00 8.64 10.53
C GLY A 32 -7.71 7.63 9.42
N PHE A 33 -8.30 6.43 9.49
CA PHE A 33 -8.13 5.41 8.46
C PHE A 33 -8.67 5.83 7.09
N VAL A 34 -9.78 6.58 7.03
CA VAL A 34 -10.29 7.15 5.78
C VAL A 34 -9.27 8.13 5.18
N ALA A 35 -8.76 9.07 5.98
CA ALA A 35 -7.76 10.04 5.53
C ALA A 35 -6.46 9.38 5.04
N PHE A 36 -5.93 8.40 5.79
CA PHE A 36 -4.77 7.62 5.36
C PHE A 36 -5.05 6.81 4.10
N GLY A 37 -6.26 6.24 3.98
CA GLY A 37 -6.65 5.45 2.82
C GLY A 37 -6.76 6.29 1.55
N GLU A 38 -7.42 7.44 1.63
CA GLU A 38 -7.50 8.42 0.54
C GLU A 38 -6.11 8.91 0.12
N GLY A 39 -5.29 9.32 1.10
CA GLY A 39 -3.93 9.79 0.84
C GLY A 39 -3.08 8.72 0.14
N SER A 40 -3.19 7.46 0.57
CA SER A 40 -2.45 6.34 -0.01
C SER A 40 -2.81 6.08 -1.48
N ILE A 41 -4.09 6.18 -1.84
CA ILE A 41 -4.54 6.01 -3.24
C ILE A 41 -4.07 7.19 -4.09
N LEU A 42 -4.25 8.44 -3.62
CA LEU A 42 -3.83 9.64 -4.34
C LEU A 42 -2.32 9.67 -4.56
N TYR A 43 -1.53 9.25 -3.56
CA TYR A 43 -0.08 9.09 -3.70
C TYR A 43 0.26 8.01 -4.73
N GLY A 44 -0.49 6.91 -4.77
CA GLY A 44 -0.37 5.89 -5.80
C GLY A 44 -0.56 6.44 -7.21
N PHE A 45 -1.56 7.29 -7.42
CA PHE A 45 -1.77 7.98 -8.70
C PHE A 45 -0.61 8.91 -9.05
N ILE A 46 -0.18 9.75 -8.11
CA ILE A 46 0.93 10.69 -8.35
C ILE A 46 2.21 9.93 -8.70
N ASN A 47 2.53 8.87 -7.96
CA ASN A 47 3.70 8.04 -8.20
C ASN A 47 3.64 7.28 -9.54
N LYS A 48 2.45 6.96 -10.03
CA LYS A 48 2.30 6.23 -11.30
C LYS A 48 2.34 7.14 -12.53
N PHE A 49 1.74 8.33 -12.45
CA PHE A 49 1.53 9.21 -13.61
C PHE A 49 2.43 10.44 -13.66
N VAL A 50 2.98 10.87 -12.52
CA VAL A 50 3.72 12.15 -12.41
C VAL A 50 5.16 11.97 -11.97
N ALA A 51 5.52 10.83 -11.37
CA ALA A 51 6.89 10.62 -10.97
C ALA A 51 7.84 10.55 -12.17
N ASP A 52 8.88 11.39 -12.14
CA ASP A 52 9.93 11.43 -13.15
C ASP A 52 10.73 10.13 -13.12
N LYS A 53 10.83 9.48 -14.29
CA LYS A 53 11.56 8.21 -14.49
C LYS A 53 13.10 8.38 -14.40
N GLU A 54 13.61 9.54 -13.99
CA GLU A 54 15.05 9.85 -14.05
C GLU A 54 15.86 9.30 -12.87
N SER A 55 15.25 9.05 -11.70
CA SER A 55 15.97 8.44 -10.56
C SER A 55 15.70 6.92 -10.48
N ASN A 56 16.36 6.15 -11.34
CA ASN A 56 16.28 4.69 -11.46
C ASN A 56 16.70 3.88 -10.21
N LEU A 57 16.89 4.50 -9.04
CA LEU A 57 17.45 3.85 -7.87
C LEU A 57 16.41 3.15 -6.98
N PHE A 58 15.13 3.53 -7.04
CA PHE A 58 14.08 2.91 -6.21
C PHE A 58 12.72 2.80 -6.92
N PRO A 59 11.96 1.70 -6.69
CA PRO A 59 10.58 1.56 -7.17
C PRO A 59 9.71 2.74 -6.72
N VAL A 60 9.32 3.60 -7.66
CA VAL A 60 8.50 4.78 -7.33
C VAL A 60 7.04 4.41 -7.03
N PHE A 61 6.54 3.29 -7.56
CA PHE A 61 5.16 2.85 -7.36
C PHE A 61 5.06 1.56 -6.54
N ASN A 62 4.51 1.66 -5.33
CA ASN A 62 4.20 0.52 -4.46
C ASN A 62 2.69 0.23 -4.48
N GLN A 63 2.30 -0.87 -5.13
CA GLN A 63 0.90 -1.33 -5.14
C GLN A 63 0.35 -1.67 -3.75
N GLY A 64 1.21 -2.04 -2.80
CA GLY A 64 0.83 -2.36 -1.42
C GLY A 64 0.17 -1.18 -0.71
N SER A 65 0.66 0.05 -0.90
CA SER A 65 0.06 1.25 -0.32
C SER A 65 -1.35 1.50 -0.87
N VAL A 66 -1.57 1.27 -2.16
CA VAL A 66 -2.90 1.37 -2.78
C VAL A 66 -3.83 0.27 -2.25
N LYS A 67 -3.34 -0.98 -2.13
CA LYS A 67 -4.09 -2.10 -1.51
C LYS A 67 -4.56 -1.75 -0.11
N PHE A 68 -3.68 -1.17 0.70
CA PHE A 68 -4.00 -0.69 2.03
C PHE A 68 -5.09 0.39 1.98
N GLY A 69 -4.96 1.37 1.09
CA GLY A 69 -5.95 2.45 0.97
C GLY A 69 -7.34 1.93 0.59
N ILE A 70 -7.43 1.02 -0.39
CA ILE A 70 -8.69 0.37 -0.77
C ILE A 70 -9.28 -0.37 0.44
N ALA A 71 -8.50 -1.19 1.15
CA ALA A 71 -8.98 -1.92 2.32
C ALA A 71 -9.46 -1.00 3.45
N ALA A 72 -8.72 0.09 3.71
CA ALA A 72 -9.10 1.10 4.70
C ALA A 72 -10.43 1.76 4.34
N LEU A 73 -10.65 2.15 3.08
CA LEU A 73 -11.90 2.79 2.65
C LEU A 73 -13.10 1.83 2.67
N VAL A 74 -12.91 0.54 2.35
CA VAL A 74 -13.97 -0.47 2.41
C VAL A 74 -14.49 -0.67 3.84
N ILE A 75 -13.61 -0.64 4.83
CA ILE A 75 -13.97 -0.91 6.23
C ILE A 75 -14.27 0.38 6.99
N ALA A 76 -13.32 1.32 7.03
CA ALA A 76 -13.43 2.54 7.81
C ALA A 76 -14.42 3.55 7.21
N GLY A 77 -14.58 3.59 5.87
CA GLY A 77 -15.50 4.50 5.20
C GLY A 77 -16.95 4.32 5.66
N PRO A 78 -17.56 3.13 5.50
CA PRO A 78 -18.92 2.87 5.98
C PRO A 78 -19.08 3.12 7.48
N ILE A 79 -18.10 2.72 8.29
CA ILE A 79 -18.12 2.95 9.75
C ILE A 79 -18.18 4.46 10.03
N PHE A 80 -17.31 5.25 9.42
CA PHE A 80 -17.27 6.70 9.60
C PHE A 80 -18.61 7.36 9.26
N PHE A 81 -19.17 7.07 8.08
CA PHE A 81 -20.42 7.69 7.63
C PHE A 81 -21.64 7.25 8.46
N ILE A 82 -21.73 5.96 8.82
CA ILE A 82 -22.83 5.44 9.64
C ILE A 82 -22.78 6.04 11.05
N ILE A 83 -21.62 5.99 11.72
CA ILE A 83 -21.50 6.50 13.09
C ILE A 83 -21.70 8.02 13.12
N SER A 84 -21.15 8.76 12.14
CA SER A 84 -21.39 10.20 12.00
C SER A 84 -22.87 10.54 11.82
N ARG A 85 -23.61 9.72 11.05
CA ARG A 85 -25.07 9.86 10.91
C ARG A 85 -25.81 9.57 12.22
N ILE A 86 -25.40 8.56 12.97
CA ILE A 86 -25.97 8.23 14.29
C ILE A 86 -25.76 9.39 15.26
N ILE A 87 -24.55 9.94 15.35
CA ILE A 87 -24.22 11.08 16.21
C ILE A 87 -25.07 12.29 15.83
N THR A 88 -25.12 12.64 14.53
CA THR A 88 -25.90 13.79 14.05
C THR A 88 -27.39 13.64 14.37
N ARG A 89 -27.93 12.43 14.23
CA ARG A 89 -29.32 12.12 14.59
C ARG A 89 -29.58 12.23 16.09
N ARG A 90 -28.68 11.70 16.94
CA ARG A 90 -28.80 11.80 18.41
C ARG A 90 -28.71 13.24 18.91
N ILE A 91 -27.89 14.07 18.28
CA ILE A 91 -27.83 15.52 18.56
C ILE A 91 -29.15 16.19 18.18
N ALA A 92 -29.71 15.90 17.01
CA ALA A 92 -30.99 16.45 16.56
C ALA A 92 -32.16 16.03 17.47
N GLU A 93 -32.13 14.82 18.01
CA GLU A 93 -33.10 14.29 18.98
C GLU A 93 -32.87 14.80 20.42
N LYS A 94 -31.94 15.75 20.63
CA LYS A 94 -31.54 16.30 21.95
C LYS A 94 -31.06 15.25 22.96
N ARG A 95 -30.65 14.06 22.49
CA ARG A 95 -30.09 12.99 23.33
C ARG A 95 -28.64 13.22 23.71
N ILE A 96 -27.93 14.02 22.91
CA ILE A 96 -26.55 14.46 23.18
C ILE A 96 -26.57 15.98 23.24
N PRO A 97 -26.19 16.60 24.37
CA PRO A 97 -26.08 18.05 24.44
C PRO A 97 -24.98 18.54 23.48
N LEU A 98 -25.25 19.63 22.76
CA LEU A 98 -24.28 20.29 21.88
C LEU A 98 -22.98 20.64 22.61
N GLU A 99 -23.09 20.96 23.89
CA GLU A 99 -21.99 21.35 24.79
C GLU A 99 -21.26 20.17 25.45
N SER A 100 -21.48 18.93 25.00
CA SER A 100 -20.80 17.75 25.55
C SER A 100 -19.29 17.95 25.60
N THR A 101 -18.71 17.90 26.81
CA THR A 101 -17.26 18.02 27.06
C THR A 101 -16.47 17.01 26.24
N VAL A 102 -17.02 15.80 26.07
CA VAL A 102 -16.44 14.71 25.29
C VAL A 102 -16.29 15.08 23.81
N ARG A 103 -17.33 15.67 23.21
CA ARG A 103 -17.30 16.13 21.81
C ARG A 103 -16.21 17.18 21.62
N LYS A 104 -16.15 18.18 22.51
CA LYS A 104 -15.14 19.25 22.43
C LYS A 104 -13.74 18.67 22.55
N TRP A 105 -13.48 17.87 23.57
CA TRP A 105 -12.15 17.29 23.79
C TRP A 105 -11.68 16.45 22.60
N LEU A 106 -12.54 15.58 22.05
CA LEU A 106 -12.14 14.76 20.90
C LEU A 106 -11.99 15.57 19.61
N THR A 107 -12.81 16.61 19.43
CA THR A 107 -12.65 17.56 18.30
C THR A 107 -11.31 18.30 18.40
N TYR A 108 -10.90 18.73 19.60
CA TYR A 108 -9.58 19.33 19.80
C TYR A 108 -8.44 18.35 19.50
N ILE A 109 -8.60 17.06 19.79
CA ILE A 109 -7.62 16.03 19.40
C ILE A 109 -7.50 15.93 17.88
N VAL A 110 -8.64 15.89 17.16
CA VAL A 110 -8.64 15.87 15.68
C VAL A 110 -7.92 17.10 15.13
N LEU A 111 -8.26 18.29 15.63
CA LEU A 111 -7.67 19.55 15.21
C LEU A 111 -6.17 19.61 15.51
N PHE A 112 -5.74 19.10 16.67
CA PHE A 112 -4.34 18.99 17.04
C PHE A 112 -3.57 18.15 16.02
N PHE A 113 -4.01 16.93 15.75
CA PHE A 113 -3.35 16.06 14.77
C PHE A 113 -3.38 16.64 13.36
N ALA A 114 -4.51 17.20 12.91
CA ALA A 114 -4.59 17.84 11.60
C ALA A 114 -3.60 19.01 11.48
N SER A 115 -3.51 19.86 12.51
CA SER A 115 -2.56 20.97 12.54
C SER A 115 -1.10 20.49 12.56
N ALA A 116 -0.79 19.45 13.35
CA ALA A 116 0.55 18.86 13.40
C ALA A 116 0.95 18.26 12.06
N THR A 117 0.03 17.59 11.36
CA THR A 117 0.24 17.06 10.02
C THR A 117 0.51 18.19 9.01
N ILE A 118 -0.28 19.26 9.02
CA ILE A 118 -0.06 20.42 8.13
C ILE A 118 1.31 21.05 8.39
N ILE A 119 1.68 21.27 9.65
CA ILE A 119 2.98 21.85 10.01
C ILE A 119 4.12 20.94 9.55
N GLY A 120 4.04 19.63 9.81
CA GLY A 120 5.04 18.66 9.39
C GLY A 120 5.21 18.62 7.86
N ASP A 121 4.10 18.63 7.12
CA ASP A 121 4.11 18.60 5.65
C ASP A 121 4.74 19.87 5.05
N LEU A 122 4.44 21.05 5.61
CA LEU A 122 5.08 22.31 5.22
C LEU A 122 6.58 22.34 5.55
N ILE A 123 7.00 21.78 6.68
CA ILE A 123 8.42 21.64 7.02
C ILE A 123 9.11 20.75 5.99
N THR A 124 8.54 19.59 5.67
CA THR A 124 9.07 18.68 4.65
C THR A 124 9.15 19.36 3.28
N LEU A 125 8.17 20.20 2.94
CA LEU A 125 8.22 21.00 1.71
C LEU A 125 9.42 21.94 1.70
N VAL A 126 9.64 22.69 2.77
CA VAL A 126 10.76 23.64 2.85
C VAL A 126 12.10 22.90 2.81
N VAL A 127 12.23 21.77 3.51
CA VAL A 127 13.47 20.97 3.52
C VAL A 127 13.82 20.48 2.12
N ASN A 128 12.87 19.88 1.38
CA ASN A 128 13.13 19.39 0.03
C ASN A 128 13.34 20.54 -0.97
N PHE A 129 12.63 21.65 -0.80
CA PHE A 129 12.84 22.85 -1.62
C PHE A 129 14.25 23.42 -1.46
N LEU A 130 14.75 23.52 -0.21
CA LEU A 130 16.11 23.97 0.08
C LEU A 130 17.19 22.98 -0.35
N GLY A 131 16.86 21.68 -0.39
CA GLY A 131 17.75 20.63 -0.86
C GLY A 131 17.93 20.58 -2.39
N GLY A 132 17.10 21.30 -3.16
CA GLY A 132 17.11 21.26 -4.62
C GLY A 132 16.35 20.07 -5.23
N ASP A 133 15.81 19.16 -4.41
CA ASP A 133 15.05 17.97 -4.81
C ASP A 133 13.56 18.28 -5.05
N PHE A 134 13.28 19.41 -5.70
CA PHE A 134 11.93 19.88 -5.96
C PHE A 134 11.34 19.22 -7.22
N THR A 135 10.56 18.15 -7.04
CA THR A 135 9.84 17.47 -8.15
C THR A 135 8.36 17.84 -8.19
N ALA A 136 7.74 17.81 -9.38
CA ALA A 136 6.31 18.02 -9.54
C ALA A 136 5.48 17.00 -8.73
N SER A 137 5.97 15.76 -8.67
CA SER A 137 5.35 14.68 -7.88
C SER A 137 5.35 14.99 -6.38
N PHE A 138 6.41 15.62 -5.87
CA PHE A 138 6.52 16.02 -4.47
C PHE A 138 5.53 17.14 -4.12
N LEU A 139 5.44 18.18 -4.95
CA LEU A 139 4.49 19.28 -4.73
C LEU A 139 3.04 18.79 -4.69
N LEU A 140 2.66 17.87 -5.60
CA LEU A 140 1.32 17.29 -5.62
C LEU A 140 1.02 16.47 -4.35
N LYS A 141 2.00 15.76 -3.80
CA LYS A 141 1.84 15.00 -2.54
C LYS A 141 1.56 15.93 -1.37
N VAL A 142 2.32 17.02 -1.25
CA VAL A 142 2.06 18.07 -0.23
C VAL A 142 0.65 18.64 -0.41
N LEU A 143 0.26 18.99 -1.64
CA LEU A 143 -1.09 19.51 -1.89
C LEU A 143 -2.20 18.52 -1.49
N VAL A 144 -1.99 17.21 -1.68
CA VAL A 144 -2.92 16.18 -1.21
C VAL A 144 -3.04 16.21 0.32
N VAL A 145 -1.93 16.23 1.04
CA VAL A 145 -1.93 16.27 2.52
C VAL A 145 -2.60 17.53 3.02
N LEU A 146 -2.25 18.70 2.47
CA LEU A 146 -2.88 19.98 2.81
C LEU A 146 -4.39 19.99 2.52
N SER A 147 -4.82 19.37 1.41
CA SER A 147 -6.25 19.30 1.05
C SER A 147 -7.03 18.42 2.02
N ILE A 148 -6.49 17.24 2.37
CA ILE A 148 -7.13 16.31 3.31
C ILE A 148 -7.13 16.89 4.73
N ALA A 149 -5.96 17.23 5.25
CA ALA A 149 -5.81 17.75 6.61
C ALA A 149 -6.51 19.11 6.77
N GLY A 150 -6.42 19.98 5.76
CA GLY A 150 -7.12 21.27 5.73
C GLY A 150 -8.64 21.12 5.64
N GLY A 151 -9.14 20.15 4.87
CA GLY A 151 -10.57 19.82 4.81
C GLY A 151 -11.11 19.32 6.16
N ILE A 152 -10.38 18.39 6.80
CA ILE A 152 -10.70 17.89 8.14
C ILE A 152 -10.67 19.04 9.15
N PHE A 153 -9.59 19.82 9.17
CA PHE A 153 -9.43 20.95 10.06
C PHE A 153 -10.57 21.96 9.87
N GLY A 154 -10.84 22.37 8.63
CA GLY A 154 -11.89 23.33 8.31
C GLY A 154 -13.27 22.86 8.72
N TYR A 155 -13.61 21.60 8.45
CA TYR A 155 -14.89 21.02 8.86
C TYR A 155 -15.05 20.98 10.38
N TYR A 156 -14.08 20.43 11.12
CA TYR A 156 -14.16 20.31 12.58
C TYR A 156 -14.04 21.67 13.29
N PHE A 157 -13.31 22.62 12.72
CA PHE A 157 -13.23 23.98 13.24
C PHE A 157 -14.56 24.72 13.08
N TRP A 158 -15.22 24.55 11.94
CA TRP A 158 -16.59 25.04 11.73
C TRP A 158 -17.59 24.34 12.67
N ASP A 159 -17.48 23.01 12.82
CA ASP A 159 -18.29 22.21 13.74
C ASP A 159 -18.17 22.70 15.18
N MET A 160 -16.97 23.10 15.62
CA MET A 160 -16.73 23.67 16.95
C MET A 160 -17.37 25.04 17.16
N ARG A 161 -17.44 25.87 16.11
CA ARG A 161 -17.99 27.24 16.20
C ARG A 161 -19.52 27.30 16.08
N ARG A 162 -20.17 26.23 15.61
CA ARG A 162 -21.62 26.24 15.42
C ARG A 162 -22.35 26.20 16.77
N THR A 163 -23.30 27.12 16.93
CA THR A 163 -24.19 27.19 18.10
C THR A 163 -25.54 26.50 17.85
N GLU A 164 -25.86 26.17 16.60
CA GLU A 164 -27.10 25.51 16.21
C GLU A 164 -26.86 24.30 15.28
N VAL A 165 -27.79 23.35 15.31
CA VAL A 165 -27.80 22.18 14.42
C VAL A 165 -28.29 22.60 13.03
N SER A 166 -27.42 23.23 12.23
CA SER A 166 -27.73 23.52 10.82
C SER A 166 -27.77 22.22 10.01
N SER A 167 -28.97 21.72 9.74
CA SER A 167 -29.14 20.42 9.06
C SER A 167 -28.73 20.44 7.58
N GLY A 168 -28.72 21.61 6.93
CA GLY A 168 -28.42 21.74 5.50
C GLY A 168 -26.92 21.63 5.19
N ILE A 169 -26.09 22.42 5.87
CA ILE A 169 -24.64 22.46 5.65
C ILE A 169 -24.00 21.11 6.01
N ASN A 170 -24.42 20.50 7.12
CA ASN A 170 -23.95 19.17 7.52
C ASN A 170 -24.24 18.10 6.46
N LYS A 171 -25.43 18.14 5.85
CA LYS A 171 -25.81 17.19 4.78
C LYS A 171 -24.95 17.39 3.54
N ILE A 172 -24.72 18.65 3.14
CA ILE A 172 -23.89 18.97 1.98
C ILE A 172 -22.44 18.54 2.21
N ALA A 173 -21.86 18.86 3.37
CA ALA A 173 -20.50 18.46 3.72
C ALA A 173 -20.33 16.93 3.77
N MET A 174 -21.28 16.22 4.39
CA MET A 174 -21.28 14.75 4.43
C MET A 174 -21.42 14.14 3.03
N LEU A 175 -22.27 14.71 2.17
CA LEU A 175 -22.44 14.24 0.80
C LEU A 175 -21.17 14.49 -0.04
N ALA A 176 -20.57 15.68 0.08
CA ALA A 176 -19.32 16.01 -0.60
C ALA A 176 -18.19 15.06 -0.19
N CYS A 177 -18.01 14.84 1.13
CA CYS A 177 -17.02 13.90 1.65
C CYS A 177 -17.28 12.46 1.15
N MET A 178 -18.53 12.02 1.15
CA MET A 178 -18.91 10.70 0.62
C MET A 178 -18.59 10.55 -0.87
N ILE A 179 -18.84 11.58 -1.68
CA ILE A 179 -18.51 11.57 -3.11
C ILE A 179 -17.00 11.50 -3.31
N VAL A 180 -16.22 12.31 -2.58
CA VAL A 180 -14.75 12.31 -2.68
C VAL A 180 -14.19 10.93 -2.33
N VAL A 181 -14.61 10.35 -1.20
CA VAL A 181 -14.21 8.99 -0.77
C VAL A 181 -14.61 7.93 -1.81
N ALA A 182 -15.82 8.01 -2.36
CA ALA A 182 -16.27 7.04 -3.36
C ALA A 182 -15.49 7.15 -4.68
N VAL A 183 -15.20 8.37 -5.14
CA VAL A 183 -14.42 8.61 -6.35
C VAL A 183 -12.99 8.11 -6.17
N THR A 184 -12.33 8.44 -5.07
CA THR A 184 -10.96 7.97 -4.80
C THR A 184 -10.91 6.45 -4.66
N PHE A 185 -11.87 5.85 -3.97
CA PHE A 185 -12.02 4.39 -3.87
C PHE A 185 -12.12 3.72 -5.24
N VAL A 186 -13.04 4.19 -6.10
CA VAL A 186 -13.22 3.64 -7.46
C VAL A 186 -11.97 3.86 -8.31
N ALA A 187 -11.35 5.04 -8.21
CA ALA A 187 -10.10 5.35 -8.90
C ALA A 187 -8.97 4.37 -8.51
N GLY A 188 -8.89 3.95 -7.25
CA GLY A 188 -7.89 2.99 -6.77
C GLY A 188 -7.84 1.68 -7.56
N PHE A 189 -8.99 1.20 -8.08
CA PHE A 189 -9.04 -0.02 -8.90
C PHE A 189 -8.42 0.13 -10.29
N PHE A 190 -8.31 1.35 -10.82
CA PHE A 190 -7.72 1.59 -12.14
C PHE A 190 -6.19 1.57 -12.12
N ILE A 191 -5.56 1.74 -10.95
CA ILE A 191 -4.09 1.79 -10.86
C ILE A 191 -3.44 0.48 -10.39
N ILE A 192 -4.23 -0.43 -9.84
CA ILE A 192 -3.78 -1.67 -9.23
C ILE A 192 -4.03 -2.89 -10.11
N ASP A 193 -3.16 -3.89 -10.03
CA ASP A 193 -3.42 -5.19 -10.65
C ASP A 193 -4.58 -5.91 -9.95
N SER A 194 -5.39 -6.63 -10.72
CA SER A 194 -6.46 -7.46 -10.17
C SER A 194 -5.91 -8.58 -9.26
N PRO A 195 -6.74 -9.15 -8.35
CA PRO A 195 -6.30 -10.24 -7.49
C PRO A 195 -5.78 -11.47 -8.24
N THR A 196 -6.38 -11.78 -9.40
CA THR A 196 -5.93 -12.89 -10.27
C THR A 196 -4.55 -12.61 -10.84
N VAL A 197 -4.31 -11.42 -11.34
CA VAL A 197 -3.01 -10.99 -11.87
C VAL A 197 -1.95 -10.99 -10.76
N SER A 198 -2.26 -10.44 -9.58
CA SER A 198 -1.34 -10.46 -8.43
C SER A 198 -0.94 -11.89 -8.04
N ARG A 199 -1.89 -12.83 -8.07
CA ARG A 199 -1.60 -14.26 -7.79
C ARG A 199 -0.71 -14.87 -8.85
N GLN A 200 -1.00 -14.62 -10.13
CA GLN A 200 -0.17 -15.09 -11.25
C GLN A 200 1.26 -14.58 -11.13
N LYS A 201 1.46 -13.27 -10.89
CA LYS A 201 2.78 -12.68 -10.65
C LYS A 201 3.54 -13.37 -9.51
N ASN A 202 2.86 -13.65 -8.40
CA ASN A 202 3.50 -14.32 -7.27
C ASN A 202 3.92 -15.76 -7.58
N ILE A 203 3.11 -16.49 -8.35
CA ILE A 203 3.43 -17.85 -8.80
C ILE A 203 4.60 -17.82 -9.79
N ASP A 204 4.52 -16.94 -10.79
CA ASP A 204 5.58 -16.77 -11.80
C ASP A 204 6.89 -16.33 -11.14
N GLN A 205 6.84 -15.43 -10.14
CA GLN A 205 8.02 -15.02 -9.37
C GLN A 205 8.63 -16.18 -8.58
N GLN A 206 7.82 -17.09 -8.03
CA GLN A 206 8.34 -18.30 -7.38
C GLN A 206 9.03 -19.22 -8.40
N THR A 207 8.46 -19.36 -9.60
CA THR A 207 9.08 -20.10 -10.71
C THR A 207 10.42 -19.47 -11.10
N VAL A 208 10.48 -18.15 -11.29
CA VAL A 208 11.73 -17.41 -11.59
C VAL A 208 12.76 -17.62 -10.48
N ASN A 209 12.38 -17.49 -9.21
CA ASN A 209 13.30 -17.70 -8.09
C ASN A 209 13.88 -19.13 -8.09
N ASN A 210 13.05 -20.13 -8.37
CA ASN A 210 13.50 -21.52 -8.47
C ASN A 210 14.45 -21.73 -9.65
N LEU A 211 14.15 -21.15 -10.82
CA LEU A 211 15.01 -21.20 -11.99
C LEU A 211 16.36 -20.53 -11.72
N GLN A 212 16.38 -19.38 -11.06
CA GLN A 212 17.59 -18.67 -10.66
C GLN A 212 18.46 -19.49 -9.70
N MET A 213 17.84 -20.17 -8.74
CA MET A 213 18.56 -21.08 -7.83
C MET A 213 19.18 -22.26 -8.60
N ILE A 214 18.43 -22.88 -9.52
CA ILE A 214 18.92 -23.99 -10.34
C ILE A 214 20.04 -23.53 -11.27
N ASP A 215 19.88 -22.39 -11.93
CA ASP A 215 20.89 -21.76 -12.79
C ASP A 215 22.19 -21.54 -12.01
N SER A 216 22.10 -20.96 -10.82
CA SER A 216 23.25 -20.73 -9.94
C SER A 216 23.97 -22.04 -9.59
N SER A 217 23.23 -23.12 -9.30
CA SER A 217 23.84 -24.43 -9.02
C SER A 217 24.49 -25.07 -10.25
N ILE A 218 23.89 -24.94 -11.44
CA ILE A 218 24.49 -25.42 -12.70
C ILE A 218 25.78 -24.66 -12.99
N GLN A 219 25.77 -23.33 -12.84
CA GLN A 219 26.94 -22.48 -13.04
C GLN A 219 28.08 -22.87 -12.09
N ASN A 220 27.76 -23.07 -10.81
CA ASN A 220 28.73 -23.51 -9.81
C ASN A 220 29.32 -24.89 -10.15
N TYR A 221 28.47 -25.86 -10.51
CA TYR A 221 28.92 -27.19 -10.92
C TYR A 221 29.83 -27.15 -12.16
N PHE A 222 29.45 -26.38 -13.18
CA PHE A 222 30.25 -26.21 -14.40
C PHE A 222 31.59 -25.53 -14.12
N SER A 223 31.60 -24.51 -13.26
CA SER A 223 32.81 -23.78 -12.89
C SER A 223 33.86 -24.65 -12.18
N GLU A 224 33.44 -25.68 -11.44
CA GLU A 224 34.33 -26.61 -10.73
C GLU A 224 34.70 -27.85 -11.54
N THR A 225 33.75 -28.42 -12.28
CA THR A 225 33.96 -29.70 -12.99
C THR A 225 34.35 -29.53 -14.45
N GLY A 226 34.11 -28.35 -15.02
CA GLY A 226 34.30 -28.06 -16.45
C GLY A 226 33.30 -28.78 -17.37
N LYS A 227 32.25 -29.41 -16.82
CA LYS A 227 31.22 -30.14 -17.58
C LYS A 227 29.82 -29.76 -17.08
N LEU A 228 28.85 -29.73 -17.99
CA LEU A 228 27.45 -29.54 -17.61
C LEU A 228 26.88 -30.81 -16.98
N PRO A 229 25.98 -30.70 -15.97
CA PRO A 229 25.29 -31.85 -15.42
C PRO A 229 24.41 -32.49 -16.50
N GLN A 230 24.36 -33.82 -16.56
CA GLN A 230 23.50 -34.51 -17.53
C GLN A 230 22.04 -34.50 -17.08
N LYS A 231 21.81 -34.54 -15.76
CA LYS A 231 20.50 -34.48 -15.14
C LYS A 231 20.49 -33.54 -13.93
N LEU A 232 19.33 -32.98 -13.59
CA LEU A 232 19.21 -32.10 -12.43
C LEU A 232 19.40 -32.87 -11.11
N GLU A 233 19.12 -34.17 -11.11
CA GLU A 233 19.36 -35.06 -9.97
C GLU A 233 20.86 -35.19 -9.65
N ASP A 234 21.74 -35.00 -10.64
CA ASP A 234 23.19 -35.03 -10.44
C ASP A 234 23.67 -33.87 -9.53
N LEU A 235 22.88 -32.80 -9.43
CA LEU A 235 23.16 -31.67 -8.53
C LEU A 235 22.79 -31.99 -7.08
N GLN A 236 21.84 -32.90 -6.84
CA GLN A 236 21.34 -33.22 -5.48
C GLN A 236 22.36 -33.97 -4.63
N SER A 237 23.26 -34.73 -5.25
CA SER A 237 24.29 -35.53 -4.57
C SER A 237 25.58 -34.75 -4.28
N THR A 238 25.64 -33.48 -4.66
CA THR A 238 26.82 -32.62 -4.53
C THR A 238 26.61 -31.56 -3.47
N LYS A 239 27.71 -30.89 -3.07
CA LYS A 239 27.68 -29.70 -2.20
C LYS A 239 26.88 -28.52 -2.78
N PHE A 240 26.37 -28.63 -4.00
CA PHE A 240 25.60 -27.61 -4.74
C PHE A 240 24.10 -27.86 -4.75
N SER A 241 23.60 -28.82 -3.96
CA SER A 241 22.18 -29.17 -3.96
C SER A 241 21.34 -27.95 -3.57
N VAL A 242 20.44 -27.55 -4.46
CA VAL A 242 19.33 -26.66 -4.09
C VAL A 242 18.34 -27.53 -3.30
N GLY A 243 18.17 -27.26 -2.00
CA GLY A 243 17.20 -27.99 -1.16
C GLY A 243 15.84 -27.97 -1.86
N THR A 244 15.31 -29.14 -2.23
CA THR A 244 14.24 -29.35 -3.22
C THR A 244 13.15 -28.26 -3.24
N PRO A 245 13.22 -27.26 -4.13
CA PRO A 245 12.01 -26.61 -4.61
C PRO A 245 11.26 -27.62 -5.48
N THR A 246 9.98 -27.40 -5.77
CA THR A 246 9.13 -28.37 -6.49
C THR A 246 9.63 -28.57 -7.95
N ILE A 247 10.64 -29.44 -8.14
CA ILE A 247 11.34 -29.71 -9.41
C ILE A 247 10.37 -30.18 -10.52
N LYS A 248 9.19 -30.68 -10.14
CA LYS A 248 8.19 -31.26 -11.07
C LYS A 248 7.74 -30.37 -12.23
N SER A 249 7.99 -29.06 -12.19
CA SER A 249 7.57 -28.13 -13.25
C SER A 249 8.72 -27.51 -14.07
N ILE A 250 9.98 -27.82 -13.74
CA ILE A 250 11.14 -27.23 -14.42
C ILE A 250 11.81 -28.27 -15.31
N THR A 251 12.02 -27.94 -16.58
CA THR A 251 12.69 -28.81 -17.56
C THR A 251 14.06 -28.27 -17.90
N TYR A 252 15.08 -29.12 -17.80
CA TYR A 252 16.46 -28.81 -18.16
C TYR A 252 16.90 -29.64 -19.38
N LYS A 253 17.50 -28.99 -20.37
CA LYS A 253 18.04 -29.65 -21.57
C LYS A 253 19.40 -29.06 -21.95
N VAL A 254 20.40 -29.92 -22.03
CA VAL A 254 21.73 -29.57 -22.57
C VAL A 254 21.63 -29.40 -24.08
N GLN A 255 22.11 -28.27 -24.61
CA GLN A 255 22.17 -28.01 -26.05
C GLN A 255 23.57 -28.22 -26.62
N SER A 256 24.61 -27.83 -25.87
CA SER A 256 26.02 -27.99 -26.28
C SER A 256 26.93 -28.20 -25.07
N ALA A 257 28.25 -28.11 -25.26
CA ALA A 257 29.22 -28.25 -24.17
C ALA A 257 29.09 -27.14 -23.10
N GLU A 258 28.61 -25.96 -23.47
CA GLU A 258 28.54 -24.78 -22.60
C GLU A 258 27.15 -24.13 -22.59
N THR A 259 26.20 -24.61 -23.40
CA THR A 259 24.84 -24.04 -23.48
C THR A 259 23.76 -25.01 -23.04
N TYR A 260 22.77 -24.47 -22.33
CA TYR A 260 21.64 -25.24 -21.80
C TYR A 260 20.36 -24.39 -21.77
N ASN A 261 19.23 -25.09 -21.83
CA ASN A 261 17.91 -24.48 -21.68
C ASN A 261 17.31 -24.82 -20.32
N LEU A 262 16.77 -23.79 -19.66
CA LEU A 262 15.91 -23.93 -18.49
C LEU A 262 14.51 -23.46 -18.84
N CYS A 263 13.55 -24.38 -18.79
CA CYS A 263 12.15 -24.09 -19.09
C CYS A 263 11.31 -24.16 -17.83
N GLY A 264 10.40 -23.19 -17.69
CA GLY A 264 9.36 -23.17 -16.68
C GLY A 264 7.99 -22.97 -17.32
N ASP A 265 6.94 -23.25 -16.56
CA ASP A 265 5.57 -22.93 -16.94
C ASP A 265 5.13 -21.64 -16.22
N PHE A 266 4.66 -20.68 -16.99
CA PHE A 266 4.29 -19.34 -16.53
C PHE A 266 2.81 -19.07 -16.79
N GLN A 267 2.12 -18.49 -15.82
CA GLN A 267 0.69 -18.22 -15.97
C GLN A 267 0.40 -16.99 -16.83
N ARG A 268 1.36 -16.07 -16.95
CA ARG A 268 1.22 -14.89 -17.82
C ARG A 268 2.55 -14.44 -18.41
N SER A 269 2.47 -13.57 -19.42
CA SER A 269 3.62 -12.89 -20.00
C SER A 269 4.06 -11.72 -19.10
N SER A 270 5.37 -11.63 -18.82
CA SER A 270 6.02 -10.52 -18.11
C SER A 270 6.81 -9.59 -19.05
N LEU A 271 6.79 -9.84 -20.36
CA LEU A 271 7.54 -9.07 -21.36
C LEU A 271 7.23 -7.56 -21.33
N ILE A 272 5.96 -7.23 -21.10
CA ILE A 272 5.43 -5.86 -21.08
C ILE A 272 5.26 -5.28 -19.67
N ASP A 273 5.63 -6.04 -18.64
CA ASP A 273 5.58 -5.51 -17.28
C ASP A 273 6.65 -4.43 -17.11
N GLU A 274 6.23 -3.23 -16.75
CA GLU A 274 7.14 -2.21 -16.23
C GLU A 274 7.66 -2.72 -14.87
N SER A 275 8.91 -3.20 -14.87
CA SER A 275 9.58 -3.69 -13.67
C SER A 275 9.91 -2.51 -12.76
N SER A 276 9.40 -2.55 -11.53
CA SER A 276 9.66 -1.51 -10.54
C SER A 276 11.05 -1.64 -9.88
N GLN A 277 11.78 -2.73 -10.12
CA GLN A 277 13.10 -2.99 -9.52
C GLN A 277 14.18 -3.25 -10.58
N ASN A 278 15.40 -2.78 -10.30
CA ASN A 278 16.67 -3.04 -11.00
C ASN A 278 16.52 -3.71 -12.37
N GLU A 279 16.35 -2.86 -13.40
CA GLU A 279 16.02 -3.28 -14.76
C GLU A 279 16.97 -4.37 -15.30
N ALA A 280 18.27 -4.28 -15.03
CA ALA A 280 19.24 -5.22 -15.59
C ALA A 280 19.06 -6.67 -15.11
N PHE A 281 18.77 -6.88 -13.81
CA PHE A 281 18.66 -8.23 -13.24
C PHE A 281 17.26 -8.83 -13.46
N VAL A 282 16.23 -7.99 -13.46
CA VAL A 282 14.84 -8.41 -13.70
C VAL A 282 14.58 -8.66 -15.19
N ASN A 283 15.21 -7.91 -16.09
CA ASN A 283 15.05 -8.10 -17.53
C ASN A 283 15.59 -9.45 -18.02
N ASP A 284 16.63 -9.99 -17.38
CA ASP A 284 17.24 -11.28 -17.76
C ASP A 284 16.29 -12.48 -17.56
N TRP A 285 15.27 -12.30 -16.72
CA TRP A 285 14.25 -13.33 -16.42
C TRP A 285 12.85 -12.99 -16.92
N LYS A 286 12.73 -12.03 -17.84
CA LYS A 286 11.45 -11.77 -18.53
C LYS A 286 11.05 -12.97 -19.39
N HIS A 287 9.79 -13.34 -19.30
CA HIS A 287 9.24 -14.52 -19.96
C HIS A 287 7.90 -14.22 -20.62
N ASP A 288 7.56 -15.04 -21.62
CA ASP A 288 6.20 -15.09 -22.14
C ASP A 288 5.31 -15.97 -21.26
N GLY A 289 4.00 -15.98 -21.53
CA GLY A 289 3.07 -16.90 -20.88
C GLY A 289 3.18 -18.33 -21.42
N GLY A 290 2.82 -19.30 -20.58
CA GLY A 290 2.93 -20.73 -20.87
C GLY A 290 4.34 -21.27 -20.66
N THR A 291 4.68 -22.34 -21.38
CA THR A 291 6.01 -22.94 -21.30
C THR A 291 7.03 -22.05 -22.01
N PHE A 292 7.90 -21.40 -21.24
CA PHE A 292 8.97 -20.54 -21.75
C PHE A 292 10.34 -21.07 -21.33
N CYS A 293 11.31 -21.02 -22.25
CA CYS A 293 12.66 -21.53 -22.04
C CYS A 293 13.69 -20.41 -22.13
N PHE A 294 14.53 -20.30 -21.11
CA PHE A 294 15.69 -19.43 -21.09
C PHE A 294 16.90 -20.17 -21.63
N ASN A 295 17.55 -19.60 -22.64
CA ASN A 295 18.83 -20.09 -23.14
C ASN A 295 19.95 -19.47 -22.31
N ARG A 296 20.78 -20.32 -21.70
CA ARG A 296 21.84 -19.92 -20.76
C ARG A 296 23.18 -20.46 -21.24
N ILE A 297 24.22 -19.67 -21.00
CA ILE A 297 25.61 -20.02 -21.27
C ILE A 297 26.30 -20.23 -19.92
N ALA A 298 26.93 -21.38 -19.75
CA ALA A 298 27.70 -21.68 -18.56
C ALA A 298 29.07 -20.99 -18.64
N LEU A 299 29.38 -20.15 -17.66
CA LEU A 299 30.61 -19.37 -17.66
C LEU A 299 31.71 -20.14 -16.92
N LYS A 300 32.89 -20.22 -17.54
CA LYS A 300 34.08 -20.74 -16.83
C LYS A 300 34.48 -19.72 -15.77
N LYS A 301 35.13 -20.21 -14.70
CA LYS A 301 35.58 -19.39 -13.56
C LYS A 301 36.48 -18.19 -13.95
N VAL A 302 37.10 -18.24 -15.13
CA VAL A 302 37.96 -17.17 -15.67
C VAL A 302 37.17 -16.04 -16.33
N ASP A 303 35.92 -16.30 -16.74
CA ASP A 303 35.08 -15.39 -17.55
C ASP A 303 33.97 -14.71 -16.73
N VAL A 304 33.86 -15.00 -15.43
CA VAL A 304 32.97 -14.27 -14.52
C VAL A 304 33.54 -12.86 -14.35
N PRO A 305 32.82 -11.78 -14.72
CA PRO A 305 33.31 -10.42 -14.51
C PRO A 305 33.60 -10.26 -13.02
N GLN A 306 34.88 -10.10 -12.66
CA GLN A 306 35.20 -9.70 -11.31
C GLN A 306 34.56 -8.34 -11.11
N SER A 307 33.65 -8.22 -10.14
CA SER A 307 33.19 -6.92 -9.68
C SER A 307 34.45 -6.14 -9.34
N VAL A 308 34.69 -5.08 -10.11
CA VAL A 308 35.81 -4.17 -9.87
C VAL A 308 35.48 -3.48 -8.55
N THR A 309 35.97 -4.04 -7.45
CA THR A 309 36.05 -3.37 -6.16
C THR A 309 36.99 -2.18 -6.34
N LYS A 310 36.40 -0.99 -6.44
CA LYS A 310 37.03 0.27 -6.08
C LYS A 310 36.24 0.88 -4.93
#